data_AF-A0A830E7M3-F1
#
_entry.id   AF-A0A830E7M3-F1
#
_cell.length_a   1.000
_cell.length_b   1.000
_cell.length_c   1.000
_cell.angle_alpha   90.00
_cell.angle_beta   90.00
_cell.angle_gamma   90.00
#
_symmetry.space_group_name_H-M   'P 1'
#
loop_
_entity.id
_entity.type
_entity.pdbx_description
1 polymer ?
#
loop_
_entity_poly.entity_id
_entity_poly.type
_entity_poly.pdbx_seq_one_letter_code
_entity_poly.pdbx_strand_id
1 'polypeptide(L)'
;MISNAMGQRPEVPMFGLARLLEVIEEFESRKGRDPYTRELLGYLRMWGYGEDLLLLAWNLGLVERYDDYCDPRTQRVCRFNRVSGRGREFLKHYRALMRLLGQSDGD
;
A
#
# COMPACT_ATOMS: atom_id res chain seq x y z
N MET A 1 31.40 28.48 -2.64
CA MET A 1 30.27 28.81 -1.74
C MET A 1 29.38 27.59 -1.62
N ILE A 2 28.74 27.45 -0.48
CA ILE A 2 28.25 26.21 0.14
C ILE A 2 26.97 25.68 -0.54
N SER A 3 26.95 24.34 -0.70
CA SER A 3 25.84 23.38 -0.80
C SER A 3 24.51 23.76 -1.45
N ASN A 4 24.06 22.89 -2.37
CA ASN A 4 22.72 22.31 -2.21
C ASN A 4 22.69 20.85 -2.69
N ALA A 5 23.21 19.95 -1.85
CA ALA A 5 23.09 18.51 -1.99
C ALA A 5 22.11 18.00 -0.93
N MET A 6 20.82 18.20 -1.15
CA MET A 6 19.78 17.38 -0.53
C MET A 6 18.79 17.06 -1.64
N GLY A 7 18.90 15.85 -2.18
CA GLY A 7 17.91 15.31 -3.11
C GLY A 7 16.54 15.45 -2.47
N GLN A 8 15.68 16.28 -3.09
CA GLN A 8 14.29 16.41 -2.70
C GLN A 8 13.69 15.00 -2.74
N ARG A 9 13.41 14.43 -1.56
CA ARG A 9 12.59 13.22 -1.50
C ARG A 9 11.25 13.62 -2.11
N PRO A 10 10.72 12.86 -3.09
CA PRO A 10 9.40 13.18 -3.63
C PRO A 10 8.42 13.28 -2.46
N GLU A 11 7.66 14.36 -2.39
CA GLU A 11 6.55 14.46 -1.45
C GLU A 11 5.58 13.33 -1.78
N VAL A 12 5.59 12.29 -0.96
CA VAL A 12 4.67 11.17 -1.14
C VAL A 12 3.34 11.61 -0.55
N PRO A 13 2.25 11.66 -1.34
CA PRO A 13 0.95 12.00 -0.79
C PRO A 13 0.58 10.92 0.25
N MET A 14 0.47 11.30 1.53
CA MET A 14 0.04 10.38 2.61
C MET A 14 -1.29 9.69 2.27
N PHE A 15 -2.16 10.39 1.54
CA PHE A 15 -3.39 9.85 0.97
C PHE A 15 -3.15 8.62 0.09
N GLY A 16 -2.12 8.64 -0.76
CA GLY A 16 -1.79 7.50 -1.62
C GLY A 16 -1.44 6.27 -0.79
N LEU A 17 -0.56 6.44 0.21
CA LEU A 17 -0.19 5.34 1.11
C LEU A 17 -1.40 4.79 1.86
N ALA A 18 -2.24 5.66 2.42
CA ALA A 18 -3.47 5.25 3.08
C ALA A 18 -4.38 4.46 2.13
N ARG A 19 -4.61 4.99 0.92
CA ARG A 19 -5.46 4.34 -0.08
C ARG A 19 -4.93 2.96 -0.50
N LEU A 20 -3.62 2.82 -0.68
CA LEU A 20 -2.98 1.54 -0.98
C LEU A 20 -3.28 0.51 0.12
N LEU A 21 -3.05 0.87 1.38
CA LEU A 21 -3.27 -0.05 2.51
C LEU A 21 -4.76 -0.43 2.64
N GLU A 22 -5.67 0.52 2.44
CA GLU A 22 -7.11 0.26 2.46
C GLU A 22 -7.55 -0.70 1.36
N VAL A 23 -6.99 -0.57 0.15
CA VAL A 23 -7.30 -1.50 -0.95
C VAL A 23 -6.78 -2.91 -0.67
N ILE A 24 -5.66 -3.05 0.03
CA ILE A 24 -5.17 -4.36 0.48
C ILE A 24 -6.18 -4.98 1.48
N GLU A 25 -6.61 -4.23 2.51
CA GLU A 25 -7.62 -4.70 3.48
C GLU A 25 -8.97 -5.02 2.83
N GLU A 26 -9.42 -4.18 1.88
CA GLU A 26 -10.65 -4.39 1.11
C GLU A 26 -10.58 -5.67 0.28
N PHE A 27 -9.44 -5.91 -0.38
CA PHE A 27 -9.22 -7.13 -1.15
C PHE A 27 -9.23 -8.36 -0.25
N GLU A 28 -8.49 -8.32 0.86
CA GLU A 28 -8.43 -9.41 1.84
C GLU A 28 -9.83 -9.76 2.36
N SER A 29 -10.59 -8.75 2.80
CA SER A 29 -11.96 -8.93 3.29
C SER A 29 -12.89 -9.57 2.25
N ARG A 30 -12.73 -9.22 0.96
CA ARG A 30 -13.58 -9.75 -0.13
C ARG A 30 -13.16 -11.12 -0.64
N LYS A 31 -11.86 -11.45 -0.59
CA LYS A 31 -11.30 -12.65 -1.22
C LYS A 31 -10.85 -13.71 -0.21
N GLY A 32 -10.79 -13.37 1.08
CA GLY A 32 -10.29 -14.25 2.13
C GLY A 32 -8.78 -14.56 2.01
N ARG A 33 -8.04 -13.74 1.25
CA ARG A 33 -6.59 -13.85 1.05
C ARG A 33 -5.99 -12.52 0.63
N ASP A 34 -4.68 -12.40 0.83
CA ASP A 34 -3.89 -11.26 0.36
C ASP A 34 -3.88 -11.18 -1.19
N PRO A 35 -3.81 -9.96 -1.77
CA PRO A 35 -3.59 -9.79 -3.20
C PRO A 35 -2.11 -9.99 -3.55
N TYR A 36 -1.84 -10.70 -4.65
CA TYR A 36 -0.52 -10.61 -5.27
C TYR A 36 -0.37 -9.32 -6.08
N THR A 37 0.87 -8.88 -6.32
CA THR A 37 1.16 -7.52 -6.82
C THR A 37 0.35 -7.16 -8.07
N ARG A 38 0.25 -8.06 -9.06
CA ARG A 38 -0.53 -7.80 -10.28
C ARG A 38 -2.05 -7.68 -10.04
N GLU A 39 -2.62 -8.41 -9.08
CA GLU A 39 -4.03 -8.20 -8.69
C GLU A 39 -4.23 -6.86 -8.01
N LEU A 40 -3.33 -6.52 -7.09
CA LEU A 40 -3.37 -5.27 -6.33
C LEU A 40 -3.32 -4.05 -7.28
N LEU A 41 -2.35 -4.03 -8.20
CA LEU A 41 -2.21 -2.96 -9.19
C LEU A 41 -3.42 -2.89 -10.13
N GLY A 42 -3.99 -4.04 -10.52
CA GLY A 42 -5.23 -4.10 -11.27
C GLY A 42 -6.43 -3.50 -10.51
N TYR A 43 -6.53 -3.78 -9.21
CA TYR A 43 -7.58 -3.24 -8.34
C TYR A 43 -7.45 -1.73 -8.13
N LEU A 44 -6.22 -1.24 -7.96
CA LEU A 44 -5.90 0.18 -7.86
C LEU A 44 -6.14 0.94 -9.17
N ARG A 45 -6.18 0.24 -10.31
CA ARG A 45 -6.13 0.83 -11.67
C ARG A 45 -4.89 1.69 -11.88
N MET A 46 -3.78 1.34 -11.22
CA MET A 46 -2.52 2.06 -11.25
C MET A 46 -1.37 1.08 -11.46
N TRP A 47 -0.51 1.36 -12.44
CA TRP A 47 0.67 0.55 -12.74
C TRP A 47 1.92 1.17 -12.14
N GLY A 48 2.77 1.85 -12.92
CA GLY A 48 4.07 2.38 -12.46
C GLY A 48 4.02 3.12 -11.13
N TYR A 49 3.14 4.13 -11.01
CA TYR A 49 2.96 4.85 -9.73
C TYR A 49 2.48 3.94 -8.59
N GLY A 50 1.60 2.97 -8.87
CA GLY A 50 1.12 2.02 -7.87
C GLY A 50 2.22 1.07 -7.40
N GLU A 51 3.15 0.70 -8.29
CA GLU A 51 4.32 -0.10 -7.95
C GLU A 51 5.31 0.69 -7.10
N ASP A 52 5.61 1.94 -7.46
CA ASP A 52 6.47 2.83 -6.67
C ASP A 52 5.92 3.03 -5.26
N LEU A 53 4.60 3.23 -5.15
CA LEU A 53 3.89 3.41 -3.89
C LEU A 53 3.91 2.13 -3.04
N LEU A 54 3.75 0.96 -3.66
CA LEU A 54 3.86 -0.33 -2.99
C LEU A 54 5.27 -0.60 -2.47
N LEU A 55 6.29 -0.28 -3.27
CA LEU A 55 7.69 -0.39 -2.87
C LEU A 55 8.01 0.54 -1.70
N LEU A 56 7.51 1.77 -1.75
CA LEU A 56 7.65 2.70 -0.64
C LEU A 56 6.95 2.17 0.63
N ALA A 57 5.70 1.71 0.53
CA ALA A 57 4.96 1.18 1.68
C ALA A 57 5.67 -0.03 2.30
N TRP A 58 6.30 -0.87 1.48
CA TRP A 58 7.14 -1.96 1.96
C TRP A 58 8.41 -1.47 2.65
N ASN A 59 9.12 -0.50 2.05
CA ASN A 59 10.33 0.09 2.65
C ASN A 59 10.07 0.79 3.99
N LEU A 60 8.86 1.34 4.17
CA LEU A 60 8.42 1.92 5.45
C LEU A 60 7.94 0.87 6.47
N GLY A 61 7.87 -0.40 6.07
CA GLY A 61 7.34 -1.49 6.88
C GLY A 61 5.85 -1.38 7.14
N LEU A 62 5.08 -0.73 6.25
CA LEU A 62 3.62 -0.67 6.31
C LEU A 62 3.00 -1.91 5.66
N VAL A 63 3.65 -2.44 4.63
CA VAL A 63 3.27 -3.67 3.92
C VAL A 63 4.33 -4.74 4.15
N GLU A 64 3.88 -5.96 4.41
CA GLU A 64 4.71 -7.16 4.32
C GLU A 64 4.51 -7.84 2.97
N ARG A 65 5.58 -8.39 2.41
CA ARG A 65 5.57 -9.08 1.12
C ARG A 65 6.15 -10.47 1.27
N TYR A 66 5.52 -11.46 0.66
CA TYR A 66 5.96 -12.85 0.68
C TYR A 66 5.63 -13.54 -0.65
N ASP A 67 6.40 -14.56 -1.00
CA ASP A 67 6.21 -15.31 -2.23
C ASP A 67 5.47 -16.62 -1.91
N ASP A 68 4.42 -16.93 -2.66
CA ASP A 68 3.62 -18.15 -2.54
C ASP A 68 2.98 -18.52 -3.90
N TYR A 69 2.35 -19.69 -4.01
CA TYR A 69 1.68 -20.14 -5.21
C TYR A 69 0.32 -19.47 -5.39
N CYS A 70 0.18 -18.62 -6.41
CA CYS A 70 -1.10 -18.01 -6.78
C CYS A 70 -2.02 -18.95 -7.56
N ASP A 71 -1.46 -20.00 -8.14
CA ASP A 71 -2.21 -21.07 -8.79
C ASP A 71 -1.53 -22.41 -8.48
N PRO A 72 -2.16 -23.24 -7.61
CA PRO A 72 -1.61 -24.54 -7.23
C PRO A 72 -1.42 -25.50 -8.41
N ARG A 73 -2.19 -25.32 -9.50
CA ARG A 73 -2.15 -26.22 -10.66
C ARG A 73 -0.97 -25.94 -11.57
N THR A 74 -0.63 -24.67 -11.73
CA THR A 74 0.49 -24.25 -12.58
C THR A 74 1.80 -24.08 -11.80
N GLN A 75 1.77 -24.22 -10.47
CA GLN A 75 2.92 -23.96 -9.59
C GLN A 75 3.52 -22.56 -9.82
N ARG A 76 2.69 -21.62 -10.27
CA ARG A 76 3.13 -20.25 -10.52
C ARG A 76 3.33 -19.55 -9.19
N VAL A 77 4.57 -19.14 -8.92
CA VAL A 77 4.92 -18.30 -7.78
C VAL A 77 4.51 -16.86 -8.05
N CYS A 78 3.89 -16.23 -7.06
CA CYS A 78 3.44 -14.86 -7.05
C CYS A 78 3.84 -14.17 -5.75
N ARG A 79 4.05 -12.84 -5.81
CA ARG A 79 4.36 -12.02 -4.64
C ARG A 79 3.11 -11.40 -4.03
N PHE A 80 2.74 -11.87 -2.86
CA PHE A 80 1.60 -11.43 -2.05
C PHE A 80 1.97 -10.23 -1.19
N ASN A 81 0.97 -9.42 -0.85
CA ASN A 81 1.14 -8.15 -0.13
C ASN A 81 0.05 -8.06 0.93
N ARG A 82 0.45 -7.91 2.19
CA ARG A 82 -0.47 -7.77 3.33
C ARG A 82 -0.16 -6.54 4.15
N VAL A 83 -1.17 -5.93 4.74
CA VAL A 83 -0.95 -4.82 5.69
C VAL A 83 -0.31 -5.40 6.95
N SER A 84 0.82 -4.83 7.34
CA SER A 84 1.52 -5.19 8.58
C SER A 84 0.80 -4.63 9.82
N GLY A 85 1.25 -5.01 11.03
CA GLY A 85 0.79 -4.36 12.26
C GLY A 85 0.99 -2.84 12.24
N ARG A 86 2.17 -2.38 11.80
CA ARG A 86 2.49 -0.95 11.66
C ARG A 86 1.63 -0.26 10.60
N GLY A 87 1.33 -0.94 9.50
CA GLY A 87 0.42 -0.44 8.46
C GLY A 87 -0.98 -0.17 9.00
N ARG A 88 -1.49 -1.07 9.84
CA ARG A 88 -2.79 -0.89 10.52
C ARG A 88 -2.77 0.26 11.52
N GLU A 89 -1.69 0.42 12.28
CA GLU A 89 -1.51 1.58 13.18
C GLU A 89 -1.47 2.90 12.39
N PHE A 90 -0.73 2.94 11.29
CA PHE A 90 -0.70 4.09 10.38
C PHE A 90 -2.11 4.44 9.90
N LEU A 91 -2.89 3.47 9.40
CA LEU A 91 -4.27 3.71 8.95
C LEU A 91 -5.16 4.24 10.07
N LYS A 92 -5.05 3.68 11.28
CA LYS A 92 -5.80 4.14 12.45
C LYS A 92 -5.51 5.62 12.74
N HIS A 93 -4.25 6.02 12.75
CA HIS A 93 -3.85 7.40 13.03
C HIS A 93 -4.19 8.36 11.87
N TYR A 94 -4.01 7.92 10.63
CA TYR A 94 -4.41 8.66 9.44
C TYR A 94 -5.90 8.99 9.48
N ARG A 95 -6.77 7.98 9.68
CA ARG A 95 -8.23 8.18 9.79
C ARG A 95 -8.60 9.12 10.94
N ALA A 96 -7.94 8.99 12.09
CA ALA A 96 -8.16 9.90 13.22
C ALA A 96 -7.81 11.36 12.88
N LEU A 97 -6.69 11.58 12.17
CA LEU A 97 -6.28 12.90 11.70
C LEU A 97 -7.28 13.47 10.69
N MET A 98 -7.72 12.68 9.70
CA MET A 98 -8.69 13.13 8.70
C MET A 98 -10.00 13.61 9.34
N ARG A 99 -10.51 12.87 10.35
CA ARG A 99 -11.69 13.29 11.13
C ARG A 99 -11.48 14.63 11.84
N LEU A 100 -10.31 14.86 12.43
CA LEU A 100 -9.98 16.12 13.10
C LEU A 100 -9.91 17.29 12.10
N LEU A 101 -9.48 17.03 10.88
CA LEU A 101 -9.42 18.01 9.80
C LEU A 101 -10.78 18.26 9.12
N GLY A 102 -11.86 17.64 9.60
CA GLY A 102 -13.20 17.78 9.02
C GLY A 102 -13.36 17.10 7.65
N GLN A 103 -12.43 16.22 7.27
CA GLN A 103 -12.54 15.39 6.08
C GLN A 103 -13.09 14.03 6.52
N SER A 104 -14.41 13.87 6.45
CA SER A 104 -15.07 12.58 6.58
C SER A 104 -14.89 11.76 5.30
N ASP A 105 -14.69 10.45 5.45
CA ASP A 105 -14.53 9.50 4.35
C ASP A 105 -15.75 9.56 3.40
N GLY A 106 -15.57 10.19 2.23
CA GLY A 106 -16.45 10.08 1.05
C GLY A 106 -17.78 10.86 1.09
N ASP A 107 -17.83 11.98 0.37
CA ASP A 107 -18.93 12.27 -0.56
C ASP A 107 -18.63 11.60 -1.91
#